data_AF-A0A3D5S7E1-F1
#
_entry.id   AF-A0A3D5S7E1-F1
#
_cell.length_a   1.000
_cell.length_b   1.000
_cell.length_c   1.000
_cell.angle_alpha   90.00
_cell.angle_beta   90.00
_cell.angle_gamma   90.00
#
_symmetry.space_group_name_H-M   'P 1'
#
loop_
_entity.id
_entity.type
_entity.pdbx_description
1 polymer ?
#
loop_
_entity_poly.entity_id
_entity_poly.type
_entity_poly.pdbx_seq_one_letter_code
_entity_poly.pdbx_strand_id
1 'polypeptide(L)'
;MQSIEIDSISGQIMVWILYAVIGFGMFGTFLMMTAERMYEFGVMMSIGMKRLVMQFTVFLEMLMMTSIGVIAGIGISLPFLIYSYYHPIYFTGDSAEAIEKFGVEAAYFFSLEPSLFYNQAWVIFIMALILGFYPLYVIRKLKPVKAMREAI
;
A
#
# COMPACT_ATOMS: atom_id res chain seq x y z
N MET A 1 32.35 8.73 8.06
CA MET A 1 31.90 7.36 7.73
C MET A 1 30.80 6.89 8.68
N GLN A 2 30.89 7.12 10.00
CA GLN A 2 29.84 6.75 10.96
C GLN A 2 28.50 7.50 10.78
N SER A 3 28.50 8.75 10.31
CA SER A 3 27.27 9.51 10.05
C SER A 3 26.44 8.98 8.87
N ILE A 4 27.10 8.54 7.78
CA ILE A 4 26.43 8.03 6.58
C ILE A 4 25.75 6.67 6.85
N GLU A 5 26.39 5.81 7.65
CA GLU A 5 25.76 4.54 8.06
C GLU A 5 24.55 4.77 8.96
N ILE A 6 24.62 5.73 9.90
CA ILE A 6 23.49 6.07 10.77
C ILE A 6 22.32 6.65 9.96
N ASP A 7 22.59 7.51 8.97
CA ASP A 7 21.56 8.06 8.08
C ASP A 7 20.89 6.96 7.24
N SER A 8 21.65 5.97 6.75
CA SER A 8 21.08 4.83 6.02
C SER A 8 20.21 3.91 6.89
N ILE A 9 20.61 3.68 8.14
CA ILE A 9 19.85 2.85 9.09
C ILE A 9 18.56 3.56 9.51
N SER A 10 18.62 4.86 9.78
CA SER A 10 17.44 5.66 10.13
C SER A 10 16.44 5.74 8.97
N GLY A 11 16.92 5.90 7.73
CA GLY A 11 16.09 5.84 6.52
C GLY A 11 15.37 4.50 6.36
N GLN A 12 16.07 3.40 6.61
CA GLN A 12 15.48 2.06 6.55
C GLN A 12 14.37 1.87 7.60
N ILE A 13 14.58 2.34 8.83
CA ILE A 13 13.57 2.27 9.90
C ILE A 13 12.32 3.08 9.53
N MET A 14 12.49 4.25 8.94
CA MET A 14 11.37 5.09 8.47
C MET A 14 10.49 4.33 7.48
N VAL A 15 11.08 3.68 6.48
CA VAL A 15 10.35 2.89 5.48
C VAL A 15 9.58 1.74 6.13
N TRP A 16 10.17 1.06 7.11
CA TRP A 16 9.48 -0.01 7.85
C TRP A 16 8.26 0.49 8.61
N ILE A 17 8.36 1.66 9.27
CA ILE A 17 7.22 2.27 9.97
C ILE A 17 6.11 2.63 8.97
N LEU A 18 6.45 3.22 7.82
CA LEU A 18 5.48 3.54 6.78
C LEU A 18 4.74 2.30 6.29
N TYR A 19 5.46 1.19 6.04
CA TYR A 19 4.82 -0.07 5.67
C TYR A 19 3.90 -0.60 6.76
N ALA A 20 4.27 -0.49 8.04
CA ALA A 20 3.38 -0.88 9.13
C ALA A 20 2.08 -0.06 9.11
N VAL A 21 2.16 1.27 8.99
CA VAL A 21 0.99 2.16 8.95
C VAL A 21 0.09 1.86 7.74
N ILE A 22 0.69 1.70 6.55
CA ILE A 22 -0.03 1.33 5.33
C ILE A 22 -0.72 -0.02 5.51
N GLY A 23 0.00 -1.01 6.05
CA GLY A 23 -0.53 -2.33 6.32
C GLY A 23 -1.74 -2.32 7.25
N PHE A 24 -1.68 -1.57 8.35
CA PHE A 24 -2.82 -1.40 9.27
C PHE A 24 -4.00 -0.69 8.61
N GLY A 25 -3.75 0.34 7.79
CA GLY A 25 -4.78 1.03 7.03
C GLY A 25 -5.50 0.09 6.06
N MET A 26 -4.73 -0.62 5.23
CA MET A 26 -5.27 -1.61 4.28
C MET A 26 -6.04 -2.73 4.98
N PHE A 27 -5.49 -3.24 6.09
CA PHE A 27 -6.15 -4.27 6.90
C PHE A 27 -7.51 -3.79 7.41
N GLY A 28 -7.58 -2.55 7.92
CA GLY A 28 -8.84 -1.95 8.38
C GLY A 28 -9.88 -1.88 7.27
N THR A 29 -9.49 -1.43 6.08
CA THR A 29 -10.38 -1.36 4.91
C THR A 29 -10.90 -2.75 4.51
N PHE A 30 -10.03 -3.75 4.44
CA PHE A 30 -10.43 -5.12 4.06
C PHE A 30 -11.37 -5.75 5.10
N LEU A 31 -11.11 -5.51 6.39
CA LEU A 31 -11.95 -5.99 7.47
C LEU A 31 -13.34 -5.36 7.39
N MET A 32 -13.41 -4.03 7.23
CA MET A 32 -14.68 -3.30 7.16
C MET A 32 -15.51 -3.71 5.94
N MET A 33 -14.89 -3.76 4.76
CA MET A 33 -15.53 -4.20 3.52
C MET A 33 -16.12 -5.62 3.63
N THR A 34 -15.44 -6.51 4.35
CA THR A 34 -15.93 -7.87 4.58
C THR A 34 -17.05 -7.88 5.62
N ALA A 35 -16.91 -7.09 6.69
CA ALA A 35 -17.86 -7.00 7.78
C ALA A 35 -19.25 -6.52 7.31
N GLU A 36 -19.28 -5.43 6.53
CA GLU A 36 -20.52 -4.85 5.99
C GLU A 36 -21.27 -5.85 5.08
N ARG A 37 -20.54 -6.66 4.31
CA ARG A 37 -21.11 -7.60 3.35
C ARG A 37 -21.34 -9.01 3.91
N MET A 38 -21.08 -9.23 5.21
CA MET A 38 -21.28 -10.55 5.83
C MET A 38 -22.73 -11.03 5.78
N TYR A 39 -23.70 -10.11 5.88
CA TYR A 39 -25.11 -10.44 5.74
C TYR A 39 -25.42 -10.97 4.33
N GLU A 40 -24.99 -10.26 3.29
CA GLU A 40 -25.16 -10.66 1.88
C GLU A 40 -24.52 -12.03 1.62
N PHE A 41 -23.31 -12.24 2.15
CA PHE A 41 -22.60 -13.51 2.09
C PHE A 41 -23.38 -14.64 2.77
N GLY A 42 -24.00 -14.37 3.93
CA GLY A 42 -24.88 -15.31 4.63
C GLY A 42 -26.11 -15.71 3.81
N VAL A 43 -26.76 -14.74 3.14
CA VAL A 43 -27.92 -14.98 2.27
C VAL A 43 -27.53 -15.79 1.04
N MET A 44 -26.45 -15.41 0.33
CA MET A 44 -25.97 -16.14 -0.84
C MET A 44 -25.59 -17.59 -0.54
N MET A 45 -24.95 -17.84 0.61
CA MET A 45 -24.66 -19.19 1.08
C MET A 45 -25.91 -20.01 1.36
N SER A 46 -26.99 -19.37 1.84
CA SER A 46 -28.26 -20.02 2.16
C SER A 46 -29.05 -20.39 0.90
N ILE A 47 -28.88 -19.64 -0.19
CA ILE A 47 -29.48 -19.93 -1.51
C ILE A 47 -28.68 -21.02 -2.27
N GLY A 48 -27.54 -21.48 -1.73
CA GLY A 48 -26.77 -22.61 -2.28
C GLY A 48 -25.48 -22.22 -3.01
N MET A 49 -25.03 -20.97 -2.91
CA MET A 49 -23.73 -20.57 -3.46
C MET A 49 -22.59 -21.32 -2.76
N LYS A 50 -21.64 -21.86 -3.55
CA LYS A 50 -20.47 -22.55 -3.00
C LYS A 50 -19.51 -21.56 -2.35
N ARG A 51 -19.01 -21.87 -1.14
CA ARG A 51 -18.03 -21.04 -0.40
C ARG A 51 -16.80 -20.65 -1.22
N LEU A 52 -16.35 -21.56 -2.09
CA LEU A 52 -15.19 -21.33 -2.96
C LEU A 52 -15.45 -20.26 -4.01
N VAL A 53 -16.66 -20.23 -4.59
CA VAL A 53 -17.02 -19.21 -5.59
C VAL A 53 -17.04 -17.84 -4.93
N MET A 54 -17.57 -17.75 -3.71
CA MET A 54 -17.62 -16.49 -2.98
C MET A 54 -16.23 -15.97 -2.59
N GLN A 55 -15.37 -16.85 -2.08
CA GLN A 55 -13.97 -16.52 -1.81
C GLN A 55 -13.24 -16.05 -3.08
N PHE A 56 -13.47 -16.72 -4.21
CA PHE A 56 -12.84 -16.34 -5.47
C PHE A 56 -13.31 -14.97 -5.96
N THR A 57 -14.60 -14.67 -5.90
CA THR A 57 -15.14 -13.35 -6.28
C THR A 57 -14.53 -12.24 -5.43
N VAL A 58 -14.50 -12.42 -4.10
CA VAL A 58 -13.95 -11.41 -3.17
C VAL A 58 -12.44 -11.24 -3.35
N PHE A 59 -11.70 -12.34 -3.60
CA PHE A 59 -10.29 -12.27 -3.94
C PHE A 59 -10.04 -11.48 -5.23
N LEU A 60 -10.84 -11.73 -6.27
CA LEU A 60 -10.72 -11.05 -7.55
C LEU A 60 -11.03 -9.55 -7.41
N GLU A 61 -12.02 -9.19 -6.60
CA GLU A 61 -12.33 -7.80 -6.25
C GLU A 61 -11.15 -7.10 -5.55
N MET A 62 -10.55 -7.74 -4.56
CA MET A 62 -9.34 -7.22 -3.89
C MET A 62 -8.16 -7.08 -4.85
N LEU A 63 -7.96 -8.04 -5.75
CA LEU A 63 -6.89 -8.00 -6.74
C LEU A 63 -7.10 -6.83 -7.71
N MET A 64 -8.33 -6.62 -8.18
CA MET A 64 -8.68 -5.48 -9.03
C MET A 64 -8.45 -4.16 -8.31
N MET A 65 -8.95 -3.99 -7.08
CA MET A 65 -8.72 -2.77 -6.30
C MET A 65 -7.25 -2.49 -6.06
N THR A 66 -6.46 -3.51 -5.72
CA THR A 66 -5.01 -3.37 -5.52
C THR A 66 -4.33 -2.96 -6.82
N SER A 67 -4.66 -3.58 -7.96
CA SER A 67 -4.07 -3.25 -9.25
C SER A 67 -4.37 -1.82 -9.68
N ILE A 68 -5.62 -1.37 -9.52
CA ILE A 68 -6.03 0.00 -9.81
C ILE A 68 -5.32 0.97 -8.87
N GLY A 69 -5.21 0.65 -7.58
CA GLY A 69 -4.50 1.46 -6.60
C GLY A 69 -3.03 1.67 -6.94
N VAL A 70 -2.33 0.60 -7.36
CA VAL A 70 -0.92 0.68 -7.78
C VAL A 70 -0.77 1.51 -9.06
N ILE A 71 -1.61 1.27 -10.07
CA ILE A 71 -1.59 2.02 -11.33
C ILE A 71 -1.87 3.50 -11.09
N ALA A 72 -2.89 3.82 -10.28
CA ALA A 72 -3.22 5.19 -9.92
C ALA A 72 -2.11 5.85 -9.09
N GLY A 73 -1.49 5.11 -8.15
CA GLY A 73 -0.36 5.60 -7.37
C GLY A 73 0.86 5.95 -8.23
N ILE A 74 1.20 5.09 -9.19
CA ILE A 74 2.26 5.38 -10.18
C ILE A 74 1.84 6.56 -11.07
N GLY A 75 0.60 6.57 -11.55
CA GLY A 75 0.08 7.62 -12.43
C GLY A 75 0.02 9.00 -11.78
N ILE A 76 -0.16 9.10 -10.46
CA ILE A 76 -0.15 10.37 -9.70
C ILE A 76 1.28 10.75 -9.28
N SER A 77 2.10 9.77 -8.89
CA SER A 77 3.49 10.04 -8.47
C SER A 77 4.37 10.49 -9.62
N LEU A 78 4.25 9.90 -10.81
CA LEU A 78 5.05 10.28 -11.99
C LEU A 78 4.97 11.77 -12.37
N PRO A 79 3.79 12.38 -12.57
CA PRO A 79 3.71 13.81 -12.89
C PRO A 79 4.20 14.70 -11.74
N PHE A 80 3.97 14.29 -10.49
CA PHE A 80 4.50 15.01 -9.33
C PHE A 80 6.03 15.00 -9.32
N LEU A 81 6.64 13.84 -9.57
CA LEU A 81 8.09 13.69 -9.64
C LEU A 81 8.70 14.42 -10.83
N ILE A 82 8.07 14.37 -12.00
CA ILE A 82 8.49 15.12 -13.18
C ILE A 82 8.46 16.62 -12.87
N TYR A 83 7.39 17.11 -12.23
CA TYR A 83 7.30 18.50 -11.79
C TYR A 83 8.41 18.86 -10.79
N SER A 84 8.66 18.02 -9.79
CA SER A 84 9.73 18.21 -8.82
C SER A 84 11.14 18.08 -9.42
N TYR A 85 11.29 17.35 -10.52
CA TYR A 85 12.55 17.26 -11.27
C TYR A 85 12.84 18.54 -12.05
N TYR A 86 11.83 19.15 -12.68
CA TYR A 86 11.99 20.42 -13.41
C TYR A 86 12.01 21.64 -12.48
N HIS A 87 11.52 21.54 -11.25
CA HIS A 87 11.54 22.61 -10.25
C HIS A 87 12.20 22.13 -8.94
N PRO A 88 13.52 21.85 -8.96
CA PRO A 88 14.21 21.34 -7.79
C PRO A 88 14.16 22.35 -6.65
N ILE A 89 14.04 21.84 -5.42
CA ILE A 89 14.14 22.66 -4.21
C ILE A 89 15.61 23.00 -4.04
N TYR A 90 15.98 24.24 -4.39
CA TYR A 90 17.30 24.78 -4.08
C TYR A 90 17.37 25.07 -2.58
N PHE A 91 18.35 24.50 -1.89
CA PHE A 91 18.69 24.96 -0.54
C PHE A 91 19.31 26.35 -0.67
N THR A 92 18.68 27.40 -0.13
CA THR A 92 19.25 28.76 -0.09
C THR A 92 19.76 29.09 1.31
N GLY A 93 20.98 29.67 1.41
CA GLY A 93 21.63 30.09 2.66
C GLY A 93 22.95 29.37 2.97
N ASP A 94 23.42 29.45 4.23
CA ASP A 94 24.70 28.85 4.72
C ASP A 94 24.81 27.32 4.51
N SER A 95 23.70 26.63 4.21
CA SER A 95 23.67 25.21 3.87
C SER A 95 24.10 24.92 2.42
N ALA A 96 24.03 25.90 1.52
CA ALA A 96 24.43 25.77 0.12
C ALA A 96 25.96 25.82 -0.05
N GLU A 97 26.64 26.75 0.64
CA GLU A 97 28.11 26.87 0.59
C GLU A 97 28.81 25.64 1.21
N ALA A 98 28.20 25.01 2.22
CA ALA A 98 28.72 23.79 2.83
C ALA A 98 28.63 22.57 1.90
N ILE A 99 27.60 22.52 1.05
CA ILE A 99 27.35 21.43 0.09
C ILE A 99 28.14 21.63 -1.21
N GLU A 100 28.30 22.88 -1.69
CA GLU A 100 29.17 23.22 -2.83
C GLU A 100 30.65 22.91 -2.54
N LYS A 101 31.13 23.13 -1.31
CA LYS A 101 32.49 22.74 -0.89
C LYS A 101 32.73 21.22 -0.91
N PHE A 102 31.67 20.42 -0.91
CA PHE A 102 31.72 18.97 -1.04
C PHE A 102 31.60 18.48 -2.50
N GLY A 103 31.47 19.39 -3.47
CA GLY A 103 31.43 19.06 -4.90
C GLY A 103 30.11 18.44 -5.37
N VAL A 104 29.02 18.63 -4.62
CA VAL A 104 27.68 18.13 -4.92
C VAL A 104 26.76 19.33 -5.15
N GLU A 105 25.96 19.31 -6.22
CA GLU A 105 24.93 20.35 -6.45
C GLU A 105 23.89 20.31 -5.32
N ALA A 106 23.63 21.46 -4.69
CA ALA A 106 22.68 21.63 -3.58
C ALA A 106 21.21 21.63 -4.06
N ALA A 107 20.86 20.63 -4.86
CA ALA A 107 19.52 20.37 -5.34
C ALA A 107 19.11 18.96 -4.91
N TYR A 108 17.98 18.86 -4.21
CA TYR A 108 17.39 17.57 -3.89
C TYR A 108 16.76 17.01 -5.17
N PHE A 109 17.57 16.32 -5.99
CA PHE A 109 17.07 15.68 -7.20
C PHE A 109 16.23 14.47 -6.82
N PHE A 110 14.93 14.52 -7.12
CA PHE A 110 14.11 13.33 -7.08
C PHE A 110 14.62 12.34 -8.13
N SER A 111 15.11 11.19 -7.68
CA SER A 111 15.54 10.13 -8.58
C SER A 111 14.32 9.58 -9.33
N LEU A 112 14.25 9.84 -10.63
CA LEU A 112 13.27 9.27 -11.56
C LEU A 112 13.60 7.82 -11.94
N GLU A 113 14.38 7.11 -11.12
CA GLU A 113 14.85 5.77 -11.46
C GLU A 113 13.66 4.80 -11.50
N PRO A 114 13.32 4.21 -12.67
CA PRO A 114 12.14 3.34 -12.79
C PRO A 114 12.20 2.10 -11.88
N SER A 115 13.41 1.67 -11.50
CA SER A 115 13.66 0.54 -10.61
C SER A 115 13.05 0.75 -9.22
N LEU A 116 13.06 1.98 -8.69
CA LEU A 116 12.50 2.31 -7.38
C LEU A 116 10.98 2.18 -7.40
N PHE A 117 10.32 2.68 -8.45
CA PHE A 117 8.87 2.56 -8.61
C PHE A 117 8.43 1.11 -8.73
N TYR A 118 9.15 0.34 -9.55
CA TYR A 118 8.84 -1.08 -9.75
C TYR A 118 8.98 -1.88 -8.45
N ASN A 119 10.07 -1.67 -7.70
CA ASN A 119 10.28 -2.32 -6.40
C ASN A 119 9.21 -1.93 -5.39
N GLN A 120 8.88 -0.64 -5.25
CA GLN A 120 7.84 -0.18 -4.32
C GLN A 120 6.46 -0.72 -4.70
N ALA A 121 6.12 -0.73 -5.98
CA ALA A 121 4.87 -1.28 -6.49
C ALA A 121 4.73 -2.78 -6.17
N TRP A 122 5.80 -3.56 -6.37
CA TRP A 122 5.81 -4.98 -6.02
C TRP A 122 5.66 -5.23 -4.54
N VAL A 123 6.36 -4.47 -3.70
CA VAL A 123 6.26 -4.59 -2.25
C VAL A 123 4.82 -4.35 -1.80
N ILE A 124 4.18 -3.27 -2.25
CA ILE A 124 2.79 -2.95 -1.92
C ILE A 124 1.84 -4.01 -2.47
N PHE A 125 2.03 -4.47 -3.70
CA PHE A 125 1.19 -5.49 -4.31
C PHE A 125 1.23 -6.81 -3.55
N ILE A 126 2.43 -7.28 -3.17
CA ILE A 126 2.60 -8.50 -2.36
C ILE A 126 2.01 -8.31 -0.96
N MET A 127 2.22 -7.14 -0.35
CA MET A 127 1.65 -6.81 0.96
C MET A 127 0.12 -6.85 0.93
N ALA A 128 -0.50 -6.24 -0.07
CA ALA A 128 -1.93 -6.25 -0.29
C ALA A 128 -2.47 -7.67 -0.47
N LEU A 129 -1.77 -8.51 -1.24
CA LEU A 129 -2.15 -9.90 -1.48
C LEU A 129 -2.11 -10.73 -0.18
N ILE A 130 -1.06 -10.56 0.63
CA ILE A 130 -0.92 -11.21 1.95
C ILE A 130 -2.06 -10.77 2.88
N LEU A 131 -2.32 -9.46 2.96
CA LEU A 131 -3.40 -8.92 3.80
C LEU A 131 -4.79 -9.38 3.30
N GLY A 132 -4.96 -9.51 1.98
CA GLY A 132 -6.19 -10.00 1.35
C GLY A 132 -6.50 -11.47 1.65
N PHE A 133 -5.54 -12.27 2.10
CA PHE A 133 -5.81 -13.63 2.57
C PHE A 133 -6.64 -13.66 3.87
N TYR A 134 -6.52 -12.64 4.71
CA TYR A 134 -7.25 -12.56 5.97
C TYR A 134 -8.79 -12.60 5.79
N PRO A 135 -9.42 -11.71 4.99
CA PRO A 135 -10.87 -11.75 4.78
C PRO A 135 -11.34 -13.05 4.12
N LEU A 136 -10.54 -13.68 3.24
CA LEU A 136 -10.86 -14.99 2.68
C LEU A 136 -10.98 -16.07 3.76
N TYR A 137 -10.09 -16.04 4.75
CA TYR A 137 -10.15 -16.92 5.90
C TYR A 137 -11.39 -16.67 6.77
N VAL A 138 -11.77 -15.40 6.97
CA VAL A 138 -13.00 -15.02 7.68
C VAL A 138 -14.23 -15.58 6.96
N ILE A 139 -14.34 -15.38 5.64
CA ILE A 139 -15.45 -15.90 4.82
C ILE A 139 -15.52 -17.43 4.87
N ARG A 140 -14.36 -18.12 4.85
CA ARG A 140 -14.30 -19.58 4.93
C ARG A 140 -14.89 -20.12 6.23
N LYS A 141 -14.69 -19.42 7.35
CA LYS A 141 -15.23 -19.77 8.68
C LYS A 141 -16.64 -19.22 8.94
N LEU A 142 -17.20 -18.42 8.04
CA LEU A 142 -18.54 -17.85 8.16
C LEU A 142 -19.60 -18.95 8.31
N LYS A 143 -20.43 -18.84 9.37
CA LYS A 143 -21.62 -19.67 9.56
C LYS A 143 -22.85 -18.85 9.14
N PRO A 144 -23.60 -19.26 8.10
CA PRO A 144 -24.70 -18.46 7.54
C PRO A 144 -25.74 -18.01 8.58
N VAL A 145 -26.11 -18.92 9.49
CA VAL A 145 -27.10 -18.67 10.56
C VAL A 145 -26.62 -17.62 11.57
N LYS A 146 -25.31 -17.54 11.84
CA LYS A 146 -24.75 -16.51 12.72
C LYS A 146 -24.60 -15.17 12.01
N ALA A 147 -24.14 -15.19 10.75
CA ALA A 147 -23.94 -13.98 9.95
C ALA A 147 -25.25 -13.20 9.76
N MET A 148 -26.39 -13.88 9.59
CA MET A 148 -27.70 -13.22 9.50
C MET A 148 -28.23 -12.71 10.84
N ARG A 149 -27.71 -13.17 11.98
CA ARG A 149 -28.18 -12.83 13.33
C ARG A 149 -27.35 -11.74 14.01
N GLU A 150 -26.07 -11.62 13.65
CA GLU A 150 -25.18 -10.56 14.14
C GLU A 150 -25.35 -9.22 13.39
N ALA A 151 -26.03 -9.24 12.23
CA ALA A 151 -26.31 -8.05 11.42
C ALA A 151 -27.66 -7.37 11.74
N ILE A 152 -28.42 -7.89 12.71
CA ILE A 152 -29.69 -7.34 13.24
C ILE A 152 -29.39 -6.76 14.62
#